data_AF-A0A1E7EWL2-F1
#
_entry.id   AF-A0A1E7EWL2-F1
#
_cell.length_a   1.000
_cell.length_b   1.000
_cell.length_c   1.000
_cell.angle_alpha   90.00
_cell.angle_beta   90.00
_cell.angle_gamma   90.00
#
_symmetry.space_group_name_H-M   'P 1'
#
loop_
_entity.id
_entity.type
_entity.pdbx_description
1 polymer ?
#
loop_
_entity_poly.entity_id
_entity_poly.type
_entity_poly.pdbx_seq_one_letter_code
_entity_poly.pdbx_strand_id
1 'polypeptide(L)'
;MLSDYHKFYNQEHHDSIDTKYLQVLMQLRSLGFLKKEDIQRYDLLHRVCYNDHFAEKRFRFMVEWDPSALTQTYHDGHHHDGQLPIHCAAEMSSIQGFRSVFEAGIHYYPKKKGISLIFKKDNHDFHTPFHYACKQFGREKVMKAVEDTLIRCCSSSEDTPSLNAVEAFMMSAINEDIHLDCVYFLLRRQPDILQKLLSSASSTTIATVAADSNNNGISPKKKRKRKDTNIGDDGGTFLKRMK
;
A
#
# COMPACT_ATOMS: atom_id res chain seq x y z
N MET A 1 -28.90 -4.30 29.60
CA MET A 1 -28.67 -3.48 30.81
C MET A 1 -27.43 -3.91 31.60
N LEU A 2 -27.33 -5.09 32.24
CA LEU A 2 -26.08 -5.52 32.91
C LEU A 2 -24.91 -5.80 31.94
N SER A 3 -25.22 -6.34 30.75
CA SER A 3 -24.28 -6.55 29.64
C SER A 3 -23.61 -5.26 29.15
N ASP A 4 -24.37 -4.17 29.09
CA ASP A 4 -23.91 -2.91 28.49
C ASP A 4 -23.00 -2.13 29.45
N TYR A 5 -23.26 -2.24 30.76
CA TYR A 5 -22.43 -1.63 31.79
C TYR A 5 -21.03 -2.29 31.84
N HIS A 6 -20.96 -3.62 31.83
CA HIS A 6 -19.67 -4.32 31.85
C HIS A 6 -18.82 -4.04 30.59
N LYS A 7 -19.46 -3.88 29.44
CA LYS A 7 -18.79 -3.53 28.18
C LYS A 7 -18.20 -2.11 28.20
N PHE A 8 -18.88 -1.16 28.85
CA PHE A 8 -18.42 0.23 28.97
C PHE A 8 -17.17 0.37 29.85
N TYR A 9 -17.16 -0.25 31.04
CA TYR A 9 -16.01 -0.20 31.95
C TYR A 9 -14.76 -0.83 31.32
N ASN A 10 -14.93 -1.92 30.56
CA ASN A 10 -13.81 -2.56 29.87
C ASN A 10 -13.24 -1.62 28.78
N GLN A 11 -14.08 -0.89 28.05
CA GLN A 11 -13.62 0.04 27.01
C GLN A 11 -12.81 1.21 27.59
N GLU A 12 -13.28 1.85 28.65
CA GLU A 12 -12.55 2.95 29.32
C GLU A 12 -11.22 2.47 29.90
N HIS A 13 -11.21 1.27 30.48
CA HIS A 13 -10.00 0.66 31.01
C HIS A 13 -8.97 0.44 29.91
N HIS A 14 -9.37 -0.15 28.78
CA HIS A 14 -8.47 -0.36 27.64
C HIS A 14 -7.98 0.95 27.02
N ASP A 15 -8.84 1.97 26.91
CA ASP A 15 -8.43 3.29 26.39
C ASP A 15 -7.42 3.99 27.34
N SER A 16 -7.60 3.85 28.65
CA SER A 16 -6.64 4.32 29.65
C SER A 16 -5.29 3.59 29.53
N ILE A 17 -5.33 2.27 29.35
CA ILE A 17 -4.12 1.45 29.14
C ILE A 17 -3.40 1.87 27.86
N ASP A 18 -4.13 2.03 26.75
CA ASP A 18 -3.55 2.41 25.47
C ASP A 18 -2.87 3.79 25.55
N THR A 19 -3.51 4.73 26.26
CA THR A 19 -2.95 6.06 26.53
C THR A 19 -1.65 5.99 27.34
N LYS A 20 -1.61 5.18 28.41
CA LYS A 20 -0.40 5.01 29.24
C LYS A 20 0.76 4.41 28.44
N TYR A 21 0.50 3.36 27.67
CA TYR A 21 1.55 2.76 26.85
C TYR A 21 2.00 3.67 25.71
N LEU A 22 1.10 4.47 25.11
CA LEU A 22 1.50 5.50 24.15
C LEU A 22 2.49 6.50 24.78
N GLN A 23 2.23 6.98 26.00
CA GLN A 23 3.15 7.89 26.69
C GLN A 23 4.54 7.27 26.88
N VAL A 24 4.60 5.98 27.22
CA VAL A 24 5.87 5.24 27.32
C VAL A 24 6.57 5.18 25.97
N LEU A 25 5.87 4.85 24.87
CA LEU A 25 6.48 4.84 23.52
C LEU A 25 7.01 6.21 23.12
N MET A 26 6.27 7.29 23.42
CA MET A 26 6.72 8.66 23.16
C MET A 26 7.98 9.03 23.96
N GLN A 27 8.07 8.61 25.23
CA GLN A 27 9.27 8.81 26.06
C GLN A 27 10.47 8.00 25.56
N LEU A 28 10.25 6.73 25.20
CA LEU A 28 11.32 5.90 24.64
C LEU A 28 11.84 6.49 23.33
N ARG A 29 10.96 7.02 22.48
CA ARG A 29 11.33 7.73 21.25
C ARG A 29 12.14 9.00 21.55
N SER A 30 11.70 9.83 22.50
CA SER A 30 12.38 11.09 22.81
C SER A 30 13.77 10.89 23.43
N LEU A 31 13.97 9.79 24.16
CA LEU A 31 15.25 9.38 24.72
C LEU A 31 16.15 8.62 23.73
N GLY A 32 15.66 8.32 22.52
CA GLY A 32 16.40 7.57 21.50
C GLY A 32 16.50 6.05 21.75
N PHE A 33 15.71 5.52 22.69
CA PHE A 33 15.63 4.08 22.98
C PHE A 33 14.68 3.32 22.05
N LEU A 34 13.75 4.02 21.42
CA LEU A 34 12.89 3.48 20.38
C LEU A 34 13.21 4.19 19.06
N LYS A 35 13.52 3.42 18.03
CA LYS A 35 13.77 3.89 16.67
C LYS A 35 12.68 3.38 15.74
N LYS A 36 12.55 4.00 14.56
CA LYS A 36 11.58 3.54 13.56
C LYS A 36 11.89 2.11 13.11
N GLU A 37 13.16 1.75 13.02
CA GLU A 37 13.61 0.41 12.63
C GLU A 37 13.16 -0.65 13.64
N ASP A 38 12.96 -0.28 14.91
CA ASP A 38 12.48 -1.19 15.95
C ASP A 38 11.00 -1.56 15.73
N ILE A 39 10.19 -0.68 15.12
CA ILE A 39 8.79 -0.99 14.75
C ILE A 39 8.76 -2.20 13.84
N GLN A 40 9.63 -2.20 12.82
CA GLN A 40 9.73 -3.29 11.86
C GLN A 40 10.44 -4.50 12.46
N ARG A 41 11.60 -4.29 13.10
CA ARG A 41 12.46 -5.36 13.61
C ARG A 41 11.76 -6.25 14.64
N TYR A 42 10.86 -5.67 15.43
CA TYR A 42 10.14 -6.39 16.49
C TYR A 42 8.66 -6.62 16.15
N ASP A 43 8.26 -6.38 14.90
CA ASP A 43 6.89 -6.51 14.41
C ASP A 43 5.86 -5.83 15.34
N LEU A 44 6.20 -4.65 15.85
CA LEU A 44 5.41 -3.97 16.88
C LEU A 44 4.00 -3.65 16.37
N LEU A 45 3.87 -3.36 15.07
CA LEU A 45 2.58 -3.07 14.46
C LEU A 45 1.68 -4.31 14.40
N HIS A 46 2.22 -5.47 14.04
CA HIS A 46 1.48 -6.75 14.09
C HIS A 46 1.01 -7.05 15.51
N ARG A 47 1.89 -6.87 16.50
CA ARG A 47 1.53 -7.09 17.92
C ARG A 47 0.40 -6.18 18.39
N VAL A 48 0.32 -4.95 17.90
CA VAL A 48 -0.80 -4.04 18.22
C VAL A 48 -2.09 -4.50 17.55
N CYS A 49 -2.02 -4.95 16.30
CA CYS A 49 -3.17 -5.46 15.54
C CYS A 49 -3.66 -6.83 16.01
N TYR A 50 -2.79 -7.65 16.61
CA TYR A 50 -3.07 -8.96 17.16
C TYR A 50 -3.55 -8.86 18.63
N ASN A 51 -4.67 -8.19 18.86
CA ASN A 51 -5.31 -8.12 20.18
C ASN A 51 -6.83 -8.03 20.07
N ASP A 52 -7.53 -8.64 21.02
CA ASP A 52 -8.99 -8.56 21.18
C ASP A 52 -9.48 -7.10 21.28
N HIS A 53 -8.69 -6.25 21.95
CA HIS A 53 -8.92 -4.81 22.00
C HIS A 53 -7.90 -4.07 21.12
N PHE A 54 -8.42 -3.31 20.15
CA PHE A 54 -7.58 -2.57 19.22
C PHE A 54 -7.00 -1.31 19.89
N ALA A 55 -5.68 -1.31 20.06
CA ALA A 55 -4.95 -0.22 20.68
C ALA A 55 -4.71 0.93 19.69
N GLU A 56 -5.78 1.65 19.36
CA GLU A 56 -5.85 2.62 18.26
C GLU A 56 -4.81 3.74 18.39
N LYS A 57 -4.55 4.26 19.59
CA LYS A 57 -3.61 5.37 19.80
C LYS A 57 -2.17 4.94 19.53
N ARG A 58 -1.79 3.75 20.01
CA ARG A 58 -0.48 3.17 19.72
C ARG A 58 -0.32 2.79 18.26
N PHE A 59 -1.37 2.21 17.66
CA PHE A 59 -1.40 1.89 16.23
C PHE A 59 -1.12 3.16 15.39
N ARG A 60 -1.90 4.22 15.59
CA ARG A 60 -1.73 5.48 14.86
C ARG A 60 -0.34 6.06 15.04
N PHE A 61 0.17 6.11 16.27
CA PHE A 61 1.52 6.59 16.55
C PHE A 61 2.61 5.83 15.77
N MET A 62 2.52 4.50 15.70
CA MET A 62 3.49 3.67 14.97
C MET A 62 3.38 3.88 13.46
N VAL A 63 2.17 3.91 12.91
CA VAL A 63 1.95 4.09 11.47
C VAL A 63 2.36 5.49 11.00
N GLU A 64 2.04 6.53 11.77
CA GLU A 64 2.48 7.91 11.46
C GLU A 64 4.00 8.05 11.49
N TRP A 65 4.68 7.25 12.31
CA TRP A 65 6.12 7.26 12.40
C TRP A 65 6.79 6.43 11.30
N ASP A 66 6.25 5.25 10.98
CA ASP A 66 6.73 4.40 9.90
C ASP A 66 5.57 3.69 9.19
N PRO A 67 5.03 4.27 8.11
CA PRO A 67 3.93 3.66 7.38
C PRO A 67 4.35 2.41 6.60
N SER A 68 5.64 2.16 6.39
CA SER A 68 6.10 0.96 5.65
C SER A 68 5.83 -0.34 6.40
N ALA A 69 5.69 -0.25 7.73
CA ALA A 69 5.26 -1.37 8.58
C ALA A 69 3.86 -1.91 8.22
N LEU A 70 2.96 -1.11 7.61
CA LEU A 70 1.64 -1.59 7.16
C LEU A 70 1.73 -2.64 6.04
N THR A 71 2.84 -2.66 5.30
CA THR A 71 3.08 -3.57 4.18
C THR A 71 4.12 -4.64 4.49
N GLN A 72 4.65 -4.63 5.71
CA GLN A 72 5.61 -5.62 6.16
C GLN A 72 4.87 -6.92 6.49
N THR A 73 5.41 -8.02 6.00
CA THR A 73 4.96 -9.37 6.35
C THR A 73 5.58 -9.78 7.67
N TYR A 74 4.80 -10.49 8.49
CA TYR A 74 5.29 -11.06 9.74
C TYR A 74 6.36 -12.12 9.46
N HIS A 75 7.47 -12.11 10.21
CA HIS A 75 8.67 -12.89 9.89
C HIS A 75 9.13 -13.88 10.97
N ASP A 76 8.31 -14.19 11.98
CA ASP A 76 8.76 -14.98 13.13
C ASP A 76 8.86 -16.50 12.93
N GLY A 77 8.65 -17.00 11.70
CA GLY A 77 8.79 -18.42 11.38
C GLY A 77 7.70 -19.33 11.97
N HIS A 78 6.62 -18.77 12.53
CA HIS A 78 5.42 -19.51 12.95
C HIS A 78 4.33 -19.52 11.87
N HIS A 79 3.13 -20.00 12.22
CA HIS A 79 1.94 -20.16 11.35
C HIS A 79 1.40 -18.87 10.70
N HIS A 80 2.11 -17.75 10.81
CA HIS A 80 1.68 -16.42 10.36
C HIS A 80 2.56 -15.84 9.24
N ASP A 81 3.35 -16.68 8.56
CA ASP A 81 4.21 -16.20 7.46
C ASP A 81 3.39 -15.54 6.34
N GLY A 82 3.91 -14.43 5.83
CA GLY A 82 3.24 -13.63 4.80
C GLY A 82 2.06 -12.77 5.29
N GLN A 83 1.67 -12.83 6.56
CA GLN A 83 0.58 -12.02 7.10
C GLN A 83 0.98 -10.53 7.25
N LEU A 84 0.11 -9.65 6.80
CA LEU A 84 0.19 -8.20 7.04
C LEU A 84 -0.50 -7.85 8.37
N PRO A 85 -0.27 -6.64 8.94
CA PRO A 85 -1.00 -6.19 10.11
C PRO A 85 -2.52 -6.21 9.95
N ILE A 86 -3.01 -6.06 8.70
CA ILE A 86 -4.44 -6.13 8.41
C ILE A 86 -5.01 -7.55 8.46
N HIS A 87 -4.20 -8.60 8.23
CA HIS A 87 -4.59 -9.99 8.47
C HIS A 87 -4.84 -10.19 9.96
N CYS A 88 -3.90 -9.77 10.82
CA CYS A 88 -4.03 -9.85 12.27
C CYS A 88 -5.29 -9.12 12.77
N ALA A 89 -5.52 -7.89 12.27
CA ALA A 89 -6.70 -7.12 12.66
C ALA A 89 -8.02 -7.74 12.16
N ALA A 90 -8.00 -8.39 10.99
CA ALA A 90 -9.16 -9.06 10.41
C ALA A 90 -9.51 -10.39 11.08
N GLU A 91 -8.55 -11.03 11.73
CA GLU A 91 -8.70 -12.34 12.38
C GLU A 91 -8.92 -12.22 13.89
N MET A 92 -8.17 -11.33 14.54
CA MET A 92 -8.04 -11.31 16.01
C MET A 92 -8.56 -10.03 16.67
N SER A 93 -8.89 -8.99 15.89
CA SER A 93 -9.33 -7.72 16.46
C SER A 93 -10.83 -7.48 16.34
N SER A 94 -11.25 -6.24 16.59
CA SER A 94 -12.62 -5.78 16.32
C SER A 94 -12.77 -5.31 14.87
N ILE A 95 -14.01 -5.21 14.37
CA ILE A 95 -14.27 -4.63 13.04
C ILE A 95 -13.79 -3.17 12.93
N GLN A 96 -13.72 -2.45 14.06
CA GLN A 96 -13.13 -1.11 14.16
C GLN A 96 -11.61 -1.15 14.03
N GLY A 97 -10.95 -2.17 14.60
CA GLY A 97 -9.53 -2.42 14.39
C GLY A 97 -9.22 -2.70 12.93
N PHE A 98 -9.92 -3.67 12.33
CA PHE A 98 -9.84 -3.94 10.88
C PHE A 98 -10.02 -2.67 10.04
N ARG A 99 -11.07 -1.89 10.34
CA ARG A 99 -11.36 -0.62 9.66
C ARG A 99 -10.23 0.38 9.80
N SER A 100 -9.68 0.55 11.00
CA SER A 100 -8.61 1.51 11.28
C SER A 100 -7.33 1.15 10.52
N VAL A 101 -6.98 -0.14 10.46
CA VAL A 101 -5.83 -0.61 9.68
C VAL A 101 -6.07 -0.42 8.18
N PHE A 102 -7.27 -0.73 7.70
CA PHE A 102 -7.62 -0.51 6.30
C PHE A 102 -7.59 0.97 5.91
N GLU A 103 -8.17 1.84 6.74
CA GLU A 103 -8.17 3.29 6.56
C GLU A 103 -6.74 3.84 6.50
N ALA A 104 -5.85 3.39 7.39
CA ALA A 104 -4.44 3.73 7.33
C ALA A 104 -3.77 3.22 6.05
N GLY A 105 -4.09 2.00 5.62
CA GLY A 105 -3.63 1.44 4.35
C GLY A 105 -4.01 2.30 3.14
N ILE A 106 -5.26 2.77 3.09
CA ILE A 106 -5.72 3.69 2.05
C ILE A 106 -5.09 5.07 2.20
N HIS A 107 -4.89 5.57 3.42
CA HIS A 107 -4.32 6.90 3.65
C HIS A 107 -2.86 7.01 3.20
N TYR A 108 -2.02 6.05 3.59
CA TYR A 108 -0.59 6.06 3.27
C TYR A 108 -0.25 5.41 1.93
N TYR A 109 -1.14 4.53 1.44
CA TYR A 109 -1.03 3.91 0.13
C TYR A 109 -2.31 4.12 -0.70
N PRO A 110 -2.70 5.38 -0.97
CA PRO A 110 -3.98 5.71 -1.63
C PRO A 110 -4.05 5.22 -3.08
N LYS A 111 -2.87 5.03 -3.69
CA LYS A 111 -2.73 4.34 -4.97
C LYS A 111 -2.75 2.84 -4.74
N LYS A 112 -3.38 2.07 -5.64
CA LYS A 112 -3.26 0.59 -5.87
C LYS A 112 -3.11 -0.33 -4.65
N LYS A 113 -2.02 -0.18 -3.90
CA LYS A 113 -1.59 -0.97 -2.75
C LYS A 113 -2.64 -0.96 -1.65
N GLY A 114 -3.18 0.20 -1.27
CA GLY A 114 -4.14 0.33 -0.16
C GLY A 114 -5.36 -0.58 -0.31
N ILE A 115 -6.05 -0.54 -1.47
CA ILE A 115 -7.19 -1.44 -1.73
C ILE A 115 -6.74 -2.89 -1.80
N SER A 116 -5.61 -3.16 -2.46
CA SER A 116 -5.12 -4.54 -2.60
C SER A 116 -4.73 -5.18 -1.26
N LEU A 117 -4.47 -4.41 -0.19
CA LEU A 117 -4.09 -4.95 1.12
C LEU A 117 -5.13 -5.94 1.65
N ILE A 118 -6.43 -5.62 1.55
CA ILE A 118 -7.50 -6.51 2.05
C ILE A 118 -7.68 -7.77 1.19
N PHE A 119 -7.04 -7.83 0.02
CA PHE A 119 -7.08 -8.97 -0.90
C PHE A 119 -5.73 -9.66 -1.08
N LYS A 120 -4.69 -9.25 -0.33
CA LYS A 120 -3.39 -9.93 -0.37
C LYS A 120 -3.51 -11.28 0.35
N LYS A 121 -3.10 -12.35 -0.33
CA LYS A 121 -3.02 -13.69 0.23
C LYS A 121 -1.84 -13.76 1.21
N ASP A 122 -2.03 -14.42 2.34
CA ASP A 122 -0.91 -14.88 3.16
C ASP A 122 -0.20 -16.08 2.52
N ASN A 123 0.93 -16.49 3.10
CA ASN A 123 1.72 -17.61 2.60
C ASN A 123 1.25 -18.96 3.15
N HIS A 124 0.43 -18.96 4.21
CA HIS A 124 0.04 -20.18 4.91
C HIS A 124 -1.19 -20.85 4.27
N ASP A 125 -2.34 -20.18 4.32
CA ASP A 125 -3.62 -20.73 3.84
C ASP A 125 -4.09 -20.05 2.54
N PHE A 126 -3.28 -19.12 2.02
CA PHE A 126 -3.63 -18.24 0.92
C PHE A 126 -4.89 -17.42 1.20
N HIS A 127 -5.14 -17.15 2.48
CA HIS A 127 -6.29 -16.39 2.94
C HIS A 127 -6.02 -14.89 2.87
N THR A 128 -7.09 -14.14 2.63
CA THR A 128 -7.02 -12.67 2.55
C THR A 128 -7.59 -12.05 3.82
N PRO A 129 -7.20 -10.81 4.17
CA PRO A 129 -7.82 -10.10 5.28
C PRO A 129 -9.33 -9.97 5.09
N PHE A 130 -9.79 -9.79 3.85
CA PHE A 130 -11.22 -9.77 3.54
C PHE A 130 -11.90 -11.11 3.89
N HIS A 131 -11.25 -12.25 3.59
CA HIS A 131 -11.76 -13.57 3.97
C HIS A 131 -11.85 -13.72 5.49
N TYR A 132 -10.77 -13.43 6.22
CA TYR A 132 -10.75 -13.47 7.69
C TYR A 132 -11.84 -12.60 8.31
N ALA A 133 -11.92 -11.34 7.87
CA ALA A 133 -12.93 -10.40 8.36
C ALA A 133 -14.35 -10.89 8.05
N CYS A 134 -14.60 -11.44 6.85
CA CYS A 134 -15.92 -11.96 6.49
C CYS A 134 -16.32 -13.16 7.34
N LYS A 135 -15.38 -14.06 7.64
CA LYS A 135 -15.59 -15.20 8.53
C LYS A 135 -15.92 -14.75 9.96
N GLN A 136 -15.25 -13.70 10.45
CA GLN A 136 -15.41 -13.22 11.82
C GLN A 136 -16.63 -12.32 12.02
N PHE A 137 -16.86 -11.35 11.13
CA PHE A 137 -17.87 -10.30 11.33
C PHE A 137 -19.10 -10.42 10.41
N GLY A 138 -19.05 -11.31 9.42
CA GLY A 138 -20.08 -11.46 8.39
C GLY A 138 -19.85 -10.51 7.21
N ARG A 139 -20.02 -11.06 6.00
CA ARG A 139 -19.71 -10.40 4.73
C ARG A 139 -20.39 -9.03 4.56
N GLU A 140 -21.66 -8.90 4.94
CA GLU A 140 -22.40 -7.64 4.79
C GLU A 140 -21.79 -6.50 5.61
N LYS A 141 -21.42 -6.77 6.87
CA LYS A 141 -20.82 -5.78 7.75
C LYS A 141 -19.43 -5.37 7.26
N VAL A 142 -18.64 -6.34 6.80
CA VAL A 142 -17.30 -6.09 6.24
C VAL A 142 -17.38 -5.27 4.97
N MET A 143 -18.26 -5.65 4.02
CA MET A 143 -18.48 -4.88 2.80
C MET A 143 -18.90 -3.45 3.10
N LYS A 144 -19.82 -3.23 4.04
CA LYS A 144 -20.20 -1.90 4.48
C LYS A 144 -19.01 -1.12 5.06
N ALA A 145 -18.21 -1.73 5.92
CA ALA A 145 -17.03 -1.07 6.51
C ALA A 145 -15.99 -0.69 5.45
N VAL A 146 -15.74 -1.56 4.47
CA VAL A 146 -14.84 -1.29 3.34
C VAL A 146 -15.36 -0.14 2.49
N GLU A 147 -16.63 -0.18 2.09
CA GLU A 147 -17.30 0.86 1.30
C GLU A 147 -17.28 2.22 2.01
N ASP A 148 -17.70 2.27 3.28
CA ASP A 148 -17.72 3.49 4.10
C ASP A 148 -16.32 4.10 4.24
N THR A 149 -15.29 3.26 4.34
CA THR A 149 -13.88 3.70 4.43
C THR A 149 -13.42 4.29 3.11
N LEU A 150 -13.70 3.63 1.99
CA LEU A 150 -13.35 4.14 0.67
C LEU A 150 -14.05 5.47 0.36
N ILE A 151 -15.34 5.60 0.69
CA ILE A 151 -16.10 6.86 0.51
C ILE A 151 -15.46 7.98 1.33
N ARG A 152 -15.11 7.70 2.59
CA ARG A 152 -14.49 8.70 3.49
C ARG A 152 -13.13 9.15 2.99
N CYS A 153 -12.24 8.22 2.64
CA CYS A 153 -10.89 8.55 2.21
C CYS A 153 -10.87 9.20 0.82
N CYS A 154 -11.78 8.83 -0.08
CA CYS A 154 -11.82 9.39 -1.45
C CYS A 154 -12.53 10.75 -1.52
N SER A 155 -13.46 11.04 -0.61
CA SER A 155 -14.19 12.33 -0.59
C SER A 155 -13.45 13.45 0.15
N SER A 156 -12.44 13.10 0.96
CA SER A 156 -11.85 14.00 1.96
C SER A 156 -10.69 14.84 1.45
N SER A 157 -10.20 14.67 0.22
CA SER A 157 -8.96 15.32 -0.21
C SER A 157 -9.06 15.89 -1.62
N GLU A 158 -8.99 17.21 -1.72
CA GLU A 158 -8.76 17.91 -2.99
C GLU A 158 -7.33 17.72 -3.53
N ASP A 159 -6.39 17.25 -2.69
CA ASP A 159 -4.97 17.09 -3.03
C ASP A 159 -4.51 15.62 -3.20
N THR A 160 -5.35 14.63 -2.88
CA THR A 160 -4.99 13.22 -3.01
C THR A 160 -5.41 12.71 -4.39
N PRO A 161 -4.50 12.05 -5.15
CA PRO A 161 -4.86 11.47 -6.44
C PRO A 161 -6.07 10.57 -6.27
N SER A 162 -7.14 10.86 -7.01
CA SER A 162 -8.31 10.00 -7.10
C SER A 162 -7.86 8.57 -7.36
N LEU A 163 -8.52 7.62 -6.71
CA LEU A 163 -8.18 6.22 -6.80
C LEU A 163 -8.06 5.81 -8.27
N ASN A 164 -6.84 5.57 -8.77
CA ASN A 164 -6.61 5.18 -10.15
C ASN A 164 -7.11 3.74 -10.33
N ALA A 165 -8.41 3.61 -10.56
CA ALA A 165 -9.09 2.33 -10.60
C ALA A 165 -8.52 1.44 -11.70
N VAL A 166 -8.20 2.00 -12.88
CA VAL A 166 -7.61 1.28 -14.01
C VAL A 166 -6.26 0.66 -13.63
N GLU A 167 -5.36 1.44 -13.00
CA GLU A 167 -4.07 0.93 -12.53
C GLU A 167 -4.24 -0.10 -11.41
N ALA A 168 -5.14 0.15 -10.46
CA ALA A 168 -5.44 -0.81 -9.39
C ALA A 168 -5.96 -2.13 -9.96
N PHE A 169 -6.86 -2.08 -10.94
CA PHE A 169 -7.42 -3.24 -11.62
C PHE A 169 -6.34 -4.05 -12.34
N MET A 170 -5.50 -3.38 -13.13
CA MET A 170 -4.40 -4.04 -13.84
C MET A 170 -3.40 -4.67 -12.89
N MET A 171 -3.00 -3.95 -11.83
CA MET A 171 -2.05 -4.47 -10.85
C MET A 171 -2.61 -5.68 -10.10
N SER A 172 -3.87 -5.62 -9.69
CA SER A 172 -4.54 -6.75 -9.04
C SER A 172 -4.71 -7.95 -9.98
N ALA A 173 -4.82 -7.72 -11.29
CA ALA A 173 -4.93 -8.79 -12.27
C ALA A 173 -3.59 -9.49 -12.60
N ILE A 174 -2.46 -8.77 -12.49
CA ILE A 174 -1.12 -9.34 -12.80
C ILE A 174 -0.37 -9.85 -11.57
N ASN A 175 -0.74 -9.39 -10.37
CA ASN A 175 -0.03 -9.76 -9.14
C ASN A 175 -0.60 -11.06 -8.56
N GLU A 176 0.19 -12.13 -8.59
CA GLU A 176 -0.19 -13.44 -8.09
C GLU A 176 -0.47 -13.48 -6.59
N ASP A 177 0.04 -12.53 -5.80
CA ASP A 177 -0.24 -12.43 -4.37
C ASP A 177 -1.63 -11.87 -4.08
N ILE A 178 -2.27 -11.23 -5.06
CA ILE A 178 -3.58 -10.62 -4.90
C ILE A 178 -4.66 -11.60 -5.34
N HIS A 179 -5.65 -11.81 -4.48
CA HIS A 179 -6.77 -12.68 -4.81
C HIS A 179 -7.66 -12.06 -5.90
N LEU A 180 -8.21 -12.91 -6.78
CA LEU A 180 -9.05 -12.49 -7.92
C LEU A 180 -10.31 -11.71 -7.48
N ASP A 181 -10.76 -11.89 -6.24
CA ASP A 181 -11.84 -11.09 -5.65
C ASP A 181 -11.56 -9.59 -5.69
N CYS A 182 -10.29 -9.16 -5.65
CA CYS A 182 -9.94 -7.75 -5.82
C CYS A 182 -10.37 -7.22 -7.20
N VAL A 183 -10.13 -8.02 -8.25
CA VAL A 183 -10.49 -7.69 -9.64
C VAL A 183 -12.01 -7.61 -9.77
N TYR A 184 -12.74 -8.61 -9.24
CA TYR A 184 -14.21 -8.60 -9.23
C TYR A 184 -14.79 -7.44 -8.42
N PHE A 185 -14.18 -7.11 -7.28
CA PHE A 185 -14.57 -5.98 -6.45
C PHE A 185 -14.43 -4.66 -7.22
N LEU A 186 -13.30 -4.44 -7.89
CA LEU A 186 -13.06 -3.24 -8.69
C LEU A 186 -14.03 -3.13 -9.89
N LEU A 187 -14.31 -4.24 -10.59
CA LEU A 187 -15.31 -4.27 -11.67
C LEU A 187 -16.71 -3.89 -11.20
N ARG A 188 -17.11 -4.38 -10.03
CA ARG A 188 -18.42 -4.06 -9.45
C ARG A 188 -18.53 -2.59 -9.03
N ARG A 189 -17.44 -2.00 -8.54
CA ARG A 189 -17.39 -0.59 -8.17
C ARG A 189 -17.37 0.34 -9.37
N GLN A 190 -16.67 -0.03 -10.44
CA GLN A 190 -16.55 0.77 -11.67
C GLN A 190 -16.74 -0.15 -12.89
N PRO A 191 -17.99 -0.39 -13.32
CA PRO A 191 -18.28 -1.30 -14.44
C PRO A 191 -17.72 -0.77 -15.78
N ASP A 192 -17.46 0.53 -15.90
CA ASP A 192 -16.88 1.17 -17.07
C ASP A 192 -15.34 1.07 -17.15
N ILE A 193 -14.71 0.43 -16.16
CA ILE A 193 -13.25 0.34 -16.06
C ILE A 193 -12.60 -0.33 -17.28
N LEU A 194 -13.25 -1.33 -17.87
CA LEU A 194 -12.77 -2.00 -19.08
C LEU A 194 -12.79 -1.07 -20.29
N GLN A 195 -13.83 -0.23 -20.41
CA GLN A 195 -13.91 0.76 -21.49
C GLN A 195 -12.82 1.83 -21.34
N LYS A 196 -12.61 2.33 -20.11
CA LYS A 196 -11.53 3.28 -19.81
C LYS A 196 -10.15 2.72 -20.17
N LEU A 197 -9.95 1.43 -19.93
CA LEU A 197 -8.71 0.73 -20.24
C LEU A 197 -8.48 0.63 -21.76
N LEU A 198 -9.51 0.27 -22.52
CA LEU A 198 -9.45 0.19 -23.99
C LEU A 198 -9.21 1.57 -24.65
N SER A 199 -9.84 2.62 -24.12
CA SER A 199 -9.63 4.00 -24.59
C SER A 199 -8.20 4.50 -24.33
N SER A 200 -7.62 4.12 -23.19
CA SER A 200 -6.23 4.47 -22.83
C SER A 200 -5.21 3.77 -23.73
N ALA A 201 -5.45 2.50 -24.06
CA ALA A 201 -4.61 1.75 -24.98
C ALA A 201 -4.63 2.36 -26.40
N SER A 202 -5.81 2.73 -26.89
CA SER A 202 -5.99 3.30 -28.23
C SER A 202 -5.26 4.64 -28.43
N SER A 203 -5.16 5.45 -27.37
CA SER A 203 -4.46 6.74 -27.41
C SER A 203 -2.93 6.57 -27.53
N THR A 204 -2.40 5.48 -26.97
CA THR A 204 -0.97 5.16 -27.00
C THR A 204 -0.53 4.70 -28.39
N THR A 205 -1.38 3.94 -29.09
CA THR A 205 -1.08 3.42 -30.43
C THR A 205 -1.00 4.53 -31.48
N ILE A 206 -1.84 5.57 -31.40
CA ILE A 206 -1.84 6.66 -32.39
C ILE A 206 -0.56 7.53 -32.28
N ALA A 207 -0.03 7.72 -31.06
CA ALA A 207 1.19 8.48 -30.84
C ALA A 207 2.44 7.79 -31.44
N THR A 208 2.49 6.46 -31.44
CA THR A 208 3.61 5.72 -32.05
C THR A 208 3.54 5.70 -33.58
N VAL A 209 2.34 5.62 -34.18
CA VAL A 209 2.22 5.68 -35.66
C VAL A 209 2.51 7.08 -36.21
N ALA A 210 2.19 8.13 -35.45
CA ALA A 210 2.47 9.51 -35.85
C ALA A 210 3.98 9.85 -35.81
N ALA A 211 4.74 9.23 -34.92
CA ALA A 211 6.20 9.41 -34.83
C ALA A 211 6.96 8.73 -35.98
N ASP A 212 6.44 7.62 -36.53
CA ASP A 212 7.08 6.88 -37.63
C ASP A 212 6.76 7.42 -39.03
N SER A 213 5.83 8.36 -39.17
CA SER A 213 5.42 8.89 -40.50
C SER A 213 6.23 10.08 -41.02
N ASN A 214 7.32 10.50 -40.36
CA ASN A 214 8.00 11.75 -40.72
C ASN A 214 9.45 11.60 -41.25
N ASN A 215 9.73 10.55 -42.03
CA ASN A 215 10.99 10.46 -42.77
C ASN A 215 10.79 9.91 -44.18
N ASN A 216 10.42 10.78 -45.13
CA ASN A 216 10.70 10.57 -46.55
C ASN A 216 10.83 11.91 -47.28
N GLY A 217 12.04 12.47 -47.23
CA GLY A 217 12.47 13.60 -48.06
C GLY A 217 13.75 13.24 -48.79
N ILE A 218 13.65 12.41 -49.82
CA ILE A 218 14.76 12.09 -50.74
C ILE A 218 14.94 13.26 -51.71
N SER A 219 16.15 13.83 -51.77
CA SER A 219 16.69 14.49 -52.97
C SER A 219 18.23 14.57 -52.94
N PRO A 220 18.94 14.44 -54.09
CA PRO A 220 20.31 13.97 -54.10
C PRO A 220 21.37 15.02 -54.53
N LYS A 221 22.64 14.68 -54.22
CA LYS A 221 23.93 15.14 -54.80
C LYS A 221 24.43 16.56 -54.48
N LYS A 222 25.54 16.64 -53.72
CA LYS A 222 26.66 17.54 -54.04
C LYS A 222 28.01 16.95 -53.60
N LYS A 223 28.90 16.79 -54.59
CA LYS A 223 30.33 16.47 -54.47
C LYS A 223 31.07 17.55 -53.65
N ARG A 224 31.99 17.14 -52.76
CA ARG A 224 33.29 17.80 -52.49
C ARG A 224 34.05 16.95 -51.45
N LYS A 225 35.11 16.25 -51.85
CA LYS A 225 36.52 16.69 -51.99
C LYS A 225 37.29 16.34 -50.70
N ARG A 226 38.01 15.22 -50.76
CA ARG A 226 39.03 14.79 -49.80
C ARG A 226 40.02 15.93 -49.53
N LYS A 227 40.38 16.12 -48.26
CA LYS A 227 41.67 16.67 -47.88
C LYS A 227 42.18 15.87 -46.68
N ASP A 228 43.18 15.05 -46.95
CA ASP A 228 44.02 14.42 -45.95
C ASP A 228 44.79 15.52 -45.20
N THR A 229 44.82 15.42 -43.87
CA THR A 229 46.02 15.80 -43.12
C THR A 229 46.09 15.01 -41.81
N ASN A 230 47.28 14.46 -41.64
CA ASN A 230 47.79 13.53 -40.66
C ASN A 230 48.20 14.18 -39.32
N ILE A 231 48.31 13.33 -38.28
CA ILE A 231 49.32 13.28 -37.19
C ILE A 231 49.19 14.22 -35.95
N GLY A 232 49.34 13.57 -34.78
CA GLY A 232 49.69 14.13 -33.46
C GLY A 232 48.77 13.57 -32.35
N ASP A 233 49.04 12.43 -31.72
CA ASP A 233 50.10 12.08 -30.76
C ASP A 233 49.97 12.75 -29.37
N ASP A 234 50.27 11.95 -28.33
CA ASP A 234 50.27 12.18 -26.88
C ASP A 234 48.92 12.46 -26.19
N GLY A 235 48.51 11.81 -25.08
CA GLY A 235 49.28 11.23 -23.99
C GLY A 235 48.81 11.89 -22.67
N GLY A 236 48.44 11.12 -21.64
CA GLY A 236 48.36 11.65 -20.27
C GLY A 236 47.08 11.38 -19.47
N THR A 237 47.12 10.30 -18.70
CA THR A 237 46.50 10.09 -17.38
C THR A 237 46.44 11.34 -16.49
N PHE A 238 45.35 11.55 -15.73
CA PHE A 238 45.48 12.01 -14.33
C PHE A 238 44.31 11.56 -13.43
N LEU A 239 44.71 10.82 -12.41
CA LEU A 239 44.02 10.39 -11.21
C LEU A 239 43.81 11.59 -10.26
N LYS A 240 42.65 11.75 -9.62
CA LYS A 240 42.61 12.34 -8.26
C LYS A 240 41.34 11.99 -7.48
N ARG A 241 41.54 11.14 -6.47
CA ARG A 241 40.80 11.07 -5.20
C ARG A 241 40.74 12.45 -4.53
N MET A 242 39.62 12.75 -3.87
CA MET A 242 39.52 13.50 -2.61
C MET A 242 38.17 13.09 -2.01
N LYS A 243 38.18 12.28 -0.94
CA LYS A 243 38.24 12.62 0.50
C LYS A 243 36.83 12.62 1.07
#